data_AF-A0A7J2J927-F1
#
_entry.id   AF-A0A7J2J927-F1
#
_cell.length_a   1.000
_cell.length_b   1.000
_cell.length_c   1.000
_cell.angle_alpha   90.00
_cell.angle_beta   90.00
_cell.angle_gamma   90.00
#
_symmetry.space_group_name_H-M   'P 1'
#
loop_
_entity.id
_entity.type
_entity.pdbx_description
1 polymer ?
#
loop_
_entity_poly.entity_id
_entity_poly.type
_entity_poly.pdbx_seq_one_letter_code
_entity_poly.pdbx_strand_id
1 'polypeptide(L)' 'MVLENLKESLRGTIQKIASAVTVDSKLIKEVVRDIQRALLQADVNVKLVLELSKNIEKRALQE' A
#
# COMPACT_ATOMS: atom_id res chain seq x y z
N MET A 1 17.96 6.63 5.98
CA MET A 1 18.05 5.17 6.18
C MET A 1 16.86 4.53 5.47
N VAL A 2 17.02 3.41 4.77
CA VAL A 2 15.97 2.78 3.93
C VAL A 2 14.66 2.53 4.71
N LEU A 3 14.79 2.16 5.99
CA LEU A 3 13.65 1.95 6.89
C LEU A 3 12.88 3.23 7.23
N GLU A 4 13.54 4.39 7.33
CA GLU A 4 12.85 5.66 7.57
C GLU A 4 12.02 6.07 6.34
N ASN A 5 12.53 5.82 5.13
CA ASN A 5 11.79 6.10 3.89
C ASN A 5 10.57 5.17 3.73
N LEU A 6 10.69 3.90 4.13
CA LEU A 6 9.58 2.95 4.15
C LEU A 6 8.50 3.39 5.14
N LYS A 7 8.91 3.75 6.35
CA LYS A 7 8.02 4.25 7.40
C LYS A 7 7.27 5.51 6.96
N GLU A 8 7.96 6.46 6.34
CA GLU A 8 7.34 7.70 5.84
C GLU A 8 6.37 7.42 4.68
N SER A 9 6.76 6.54 3.75
CA SER A 9 5.90 6.13 2.62
C SER A 9 4.62 5.46 3.09
N LEU A 10 4.71 4.48 3.99
CA LEU A 10 3.56 3.75 4.53
C LEU A 10 2.67 4.66 5.37
N ARG A 11 3.25 5.55 6.18
CA ARG A 11 2.49 6.52 6.97
C ARG A 11 1.73 7.48 6.08
N GLY A 12 2.34 7.94 4.99
CA GLY A 12 1.69 8.76 3.97
C GLY A 12 0.53 8.04 3.29
N THR A 13 0.68 6.75 2.95
CA THR A 13 -0.41 5.97 2.34
C THR A 13 -1.58 5.78 3.31
N ILE A 14 -1.31 5.49 4.58
CA ILE A 14 -2.35 5.36 5.61
C ILE A 14 -3.07 6.71 5.84
N GLN A 15 -2.32 7.81 5.85
CA GLN A 15 -2.89 9.14 6.04
C GLN A 15 -3.76 9.57 4.87
N LYS A 16 -3.42 9.18 3.62
CA LYS A 16 -4.29 9.35 2.44
C LYS A 16 -5.62 8.64 2.61
N ILE A 17 -5.62 7.40 3.10
CA ILE A 17 -6.85 6.63 3.35
C ILE A 17 -7.67 7.27 4.47
N ALA A 18 -7.04 7.61 5.59
CA ALA A 18 -7.71 8.21 6.75
C ALA A 18 -8.30 9.60 6.46
N SER A 19 -7.70 10.34 5.53
CA SER A 19 -8.19 11.66 5.11
C SER A 19 -9.20 11.59 3.97
N ALA A 20 -9.39 10.42 3.34
CA ALA A 20 -10.34 10.25 2.25
C ALA A 20 -11.76 10.22 2.80
N VAL A 21 -12.60 11.16 2.35
CA VAL A 21 -14.02 11.25 2.71
C VAL A 21 -14.82 10.07 2.13
N THR A 22 -14.34 9.52 1.01
CA THR A 22 -14.95 8.37 0.34
C THR A 22 -13.84 7.43 -0.12
N VAL A 23 -13.97 6.14 0.21
CA VAL A 23 -13.03 5.11 -0.25
C VAL A 23 -13.57 4.52 -1.56
N ASP A 24 -12.94 4.87 -2.67
CA ASP A 24 -13.29 4.36 -3.99
C ASP A 24 -12.25 3.35 -4.52
N SER A 25 -12.66 2.54 -5.50
CA SER A 25 -11.78 1.52 -6.11
C SER A 25 -10.49 2.12 -6.69
N LYS A 26 -10.53 3.39 -7.12
CA LYS A 26 -9.36 4.09 -7.64
C LYS A 26 -8.36 4.40 -6.52
N LEU A 27 -8.81 4.94 -5.39
CA LEU A 27 -7.96 5.19 -4.22
C LEU A 27 -7.34 3.89 -3.71
N ILE A 28 -8.12 2.81 -3.61
CA ILE A 28 -7.61 1.49 -3.20
C ILE A 28 -6.47 1.02 -4.11
N LYS A 29 -6.66 1.10 -5.43
CA LYS A 29 -5.61 0.72 -6.40
C LYS A 29 -4.37 1.60 -6.31
N GLU A 30 -4.54 2.90 -6.08
CA GLU A 30 -3.41 3.82 -5.89
C GLU A 30 -2.60 3.45 -4.64
N VAL A 31 -3.29 3.25 -3.51
CA VAL A 31 -2.71 2.85 -2.22
C VAL A 31 -1.96 1.53 -2.34
N VAL A 32 -2.57 0.50 -2.93
CA VAL A 32 -1.91 -0.81 -3.13
C VAL A 32 -0.64 -0.65 -3.95
N ARG A 33 -0.66 0.21 -4.98
CA ARG A 33 0.49 0.45 -5.85
C ARG A 33 1.61 1.25 -5.17
N ASP A 34 1.26 2.16 -4.26
CA ASP A 34 2.22 2.90 -3.43
C ASP A 34 2.88 1.95 -2.41
N ILE A 35 2.09 1.08 -1.76
CA ILE A 35 2.60 0.04 -0.83
C ILE A 35 3.56 -0.92 -1.56
N GLN A 36 3.19 -1.38 -2.76
CA GLN A 36 4.07 -2.22 -3.59
C GLN A 36 5.42 -1.57 -3.85
N ARG A 37 5.42 -0.30 -4.29
CA ARG A 37 6.66 0.45 -4.57
C ARG A 37 7.51 0.59 -3.31
N ALA A 38 6.91 0.94 -2.18
CA ALA A 38 7.62 1.10 -0.92
C ALA A 38 8.27 -0.21 -0.44
N LEU A 39 7.55 -1.34 -0.53
CA LEU A 39 8.08 -2.64 -0.14
C LEU A 39 9.20 -3.13 -1.07
N LEU A 40 9.08 -2.91 -2.38
CA LEU A 40 10.13 -3.25 -3.34
C LEU A 40 11.38 -2.39 -3.13
N GLN A 41 11.23 -1.10 -2.82
CA GLN A 41 12.35 -0.22 -2.49
C GLN A 41 13.05 -0.58 -1.17
N ALA A 42 12.36 -1.32 -0.29
CA ALA A 42 12.92 -1.84 0.95
C ALA A 42 13.53 -3.25 0.78
N ASP A 43 13.79 -3.69 -0.46
CA ASP A 43 14.36 -5.00 -0.81
C ASP A 43 13.52 -6.20 -0.31
N VAL A 44 12.20 -6.02 -0.17
CA VAL A 44 11.28 -7.12 0.19
C VAL A 44 11.07 -8.02 -1.04
N ASN A 45 10.97 -9.33 -0.80
CA ASN A 45 10.77 -10.33 -1.84
C ASN A 45 9.52 -10.05 -2.70
N VAL A 46 9.70 -9.97 -4.02
CA VAL A 46 8.64 -9.67 -5.00
C VAL A 46 7.43 -10.62 -4.88
N LYS A 47 7.64 -11.91 -4.59
CA LYS A 47 6.54 -12.88 -4.43
C LYS A 47 5.67 -12.53 -3.23
N LEU A 48 6.30 -12.21 -2.09
CA LEU A 48 5.62 -11.76 -0.87
C LEU A 48 4.87 -10.44 -1.10
N VAL A 49 5.50 -9.48 -1.78
CA VAL A 49 4.86 -8.20 -2.12
C VAL A 49 3.63 -8.40 -2.99
N LEU A 50 3.72 -9.26 -4.02
CA LEU A 50 2.62 -9.55 -4.93
C LEU A 50 1.44 -10.21 -4.21
N GLU A 51 1.73 -11.19 -3.35
CA GLU A 51 0.73 -11.90 -2.56
C GLU A 51 0.02 -10.96 -1.58
N LEU A 52 0.79 -10.16 -0.83
CA LEU A 52 0.27 -9.17 0.11
C LEU A 52 -0.64 -8.16 -0.61
N SER A 53 -0.21 -7.67 -1.77
CA SER A 53 -0.97 -6.68 -2.54
C SER A 53 -2.31 -7.23 -3.02
N LYS A 54 -2.33 -8.47 -3.52
CA LYS A 54 -3.55 -9.15 -3.93
C LYS A 54 -4.49 -9.38 -2.76
N ASN A 55 -3.95 -9.75 -1.60
CA ASN A 55 -4.74 -9.94 -0.39
C ASN A 55 -5.35 -8.61 0.10
N ILE A 56 -4.60 -7.51 0.05
CA ILE A 56 -5.10 -6.17 0.40
C ILE A 56 -6.20 -5.74 -0.58
N GLU A 57 -5.96 -5.84 -1.89
CA GLU A 57 -6.93 -5.46 -2.92
C GLU A 57 -8.22 -6.29 -2.81
N LYS A 58 -8.09 -7.61 -2.61
CA LYS A 58 -9.23 -8.51 -2.42
C LYS A 58 -10.06 -8.12 -1.19
N ARG A 59 -9.41 -7.90 -0.04
CA ARG A 59 -10.12 -7.51 1.19
C ARG A 59 -10.80 -6.15 1.06
N ALA A 60 -10.12 -5.18 0.44
CA ALA A 60 -10.66 -3.83 0.27
C ALA A 60 -11.81 -3.75 -0.75
N LEU A 61 -11.96 -4.74 -1.65
CA LEU A 61 -13.06 -4.82 -2.62
C LEU A 61 -14.20 -5.77 -2.21
N GLN A 62 -13.94 -6.69 -1.27
CA GLN A 62 -14.92 -7.67 -0.79
C GLN A 62 -15.62 -7.28 0.51
N GLU A 63 -15.08 -6.32 1.28
CA GLU A 63 -15.76 -5.67 2.40
C GLU A 63 -16.43 -4.35 2.00
#